data_AF-A0A699YHD8-F1
#
_entry.id   AF-A0A699YHD8-F1
#
_cell.length_a   1.000
_cell.length_b   1.000
_cell.length_c   1.000
_cell.angle_alpha   90.00
_cell.angle_beta   90.00
_cell.angle_gamma   90.00
#
_symmetry.space_group_name_H-M   'P 1'
#
loop_
_entity.id
_entity.type
_entity.pdbx_description
1 polymer ?
#
loop_
_entity_poly.entity_id
_entity_poly.type
_entity_poly.pdbx_seq_one_letter_code
_entity_poly.pdbx_strand_id
1 'polypeptide(L)'
;MSQGGHASANCSSSDPPRGLVLIGAGFARTGTMSTKAALEELLHQPVYHMIEAMKNKQLELRYKELLAEFPEAKVLLTVRDSFDAWYTSARWA
;
A
#
# COMPACT_ATOMS: atom_id res chain seq x y z
N MET A 1 -30.81 -36.90 -19.02
CA MET A 1 -29.38 -36.85 -19.37
C MET A 1 -28.75 -35.66 -18.68
N SER A 2 -27.92 -35.97 -17.67
CA SER A 2 -26.88 -35.19 -17.00
C SER A 2 -27.00 -33.66 -16.93
N GLN A 3 -27.39 -33.16 -15.75
CA GLN A 3 -26.90 -31.89 -15.22
C GLN A 3 -25.39 -32.04 -14.93
N GLY A 4 -24.52 -31.26 -15.56
CA GLY A 4 -23.14 -31.05 -15.13
C GLY A 4 -22.99 -29.54 -14.89
N GLY A 5 -22.74 -29.03 -13.68
CA GLY A 5 -21.79 -29.52 -12.69
C GLY A 5 -20.45 -28.81 -12.85
N HIS A 6 -20.44 -27.49 -13.02
CA HIS A 6 -19.20 -26.70 -12.98
C HIS A 6 -18.89 -26.30 -11.54
N ALA A 7 -18.07 -27.15 -10.91
CA ALA A 7 -17.11 -26.91 -9.83
C ALA A 7 -17.47 -25.81 -8.81
N SER A 8 -17.95 -26.26 -7.65
CA SER A 8 -17.76 -25.56 -6.38
C SER A 8 -16.27 -25.44 -6.12
N ALA A 9 -15.71 -24.25 -6.30
CA ALA A 9 -14.38 -23.94 -5.81
C ALA A 9 -14.44 -23.88 -4.28
N ASN A 10 -13.90 -24.91 -3.63
CA ASN A 10 -13.61 -24.93 -2.21
C ASN A 10 -12.60 -23.82 -1.91
N CYS A 11 -13.08 -22.67 -1.43
CA CYS A 11 -12.25 -21.64 -0.82
C CYS A 11 -11.80 -22.14 0.56
N SER A 12 -10.57 -22.63 0.61
CA SER A 12 -9.83 -22.82 1.86
C SER A 12 -9.66 -21.48 2.55
N SER A 13 -9.67 -21.48 3.89
CA SER A 13 -9.50 -20.31 4.76
C SER A 13 -8.16 -19.55 4.62
N SER A 14 -7.38 -19.84 3.58
CA SER A 14 -6.10 -19.23 3.21
C SER A 14 -6.21 -18.27 2.02
N ASP A 15 -7.40 -18.04 1.47
CA ASP A 15 -7.59 -17.01 0.45
C ASP A 15 -7.36 -15.63 1.10
N PRO A 16 -6.32 -14.87 0.69
CA PRO A 16 -6.12 -13.53 1.23
C PRO A 16 -7.39 -12.71 0.95
N PRO A 17 -7.74 -11.75 1.82
CA PRO A 17 -8.94 -10.95 1.66
C PRO A 17 -8.99 -10.41 0.23
N ARG A 18 -10.19 -10.35 -0.37
CA ARG A 18 -10.43 -9.97 -1.77
C ARG A 18 -10.00 -8.53 -2.15
N GLY A 19 -9.12 -7.91 -1.37
CA GLY A 19 -8.43 -6.65 -1.62
C GLY A 19 -6.97 -6.75 -1.17
N LEU A 20 -6.06 -6.31 -2.04
CA LEU A 20 -4.63 -6.20 -1.74
C LEU A 20 -4.41 -5.05 -0.74
N VAL A 21 -3.90 -5.36 0.45
CA VAL A 21 -3.45 -4.35 1.41
C VAL A 21 -1.95 -4.13 1.23
N LEU A 22 -1.58 -2.87 0.97
CA LEU A 22 -0.19 -2.46 0.77
C LEU A 22 0.19 -1.40 1.81
N ILE A 23 1.33 -1.60 2.48
CA ILE A 23 1.88 -0.64 3.44
C ILE A 23 3.15 -0.04 2.85
N GLY A 24 3.11 1.26 2.56
CA GLY A 24 4.28 2.02 2.09
C GLY A 24 5.21 2.36 3.26
N ALA A 25 6.42 1.81 3.24
CA ALA A 25 7.46 2.06 4.26
C ALA A 25 8.60 2.97 3.75
N GLY A 26 8.45 3.56 2.55
CA GLY A 26 9.43 4.47 1.97
C GLY A 26 9.51 5.82 2.69
N PHE A 27 10.71 6.37 2.81
CA PHE A 27 10.89 7.73 3.32
C PHE A 27 10.28 8.78 2.38
N ALA A 28 9.94 9.95 2.94
CA ALA A 28 9.61 11.10 2.11
C ALA A 28 10.73 11.34 1.08
N ARG A 29 10.34 11.71 -0.14
CA ARG A 29 11.27 12.00 -1.26
C ARG A 29 11.97 10.77 -1.87
N THR A 30 11.44 9.56 -1.68
CA THR A 30 11.85 8.36 -2.44
C THR A 30 10.84 7.96 -3.52
N GLY A 31 10.06 8.91 -4.03
CA GLY A 31 9.08 8.67 -5.11
C GLY A 31 7.68 8.26 -4.64
N THR A 32 7.37 8.43 -3.35
CA THR A 32 6.10 7.98 -2.72
C THR A 32 4.83 8.56 -3.37
N MET A 33 4.88 9.76 -3.96
CA MET A 33 3.75 10.35 -4.70
C MET A 33 3.50 9.66 -6.05
N SER A 34 4.57 9.31 -6.77
CA SER A 34 4.46 8.54 -8.02
C SER A 34 3.95 7.14 -7.73
N THR A 35 4.41 6.53 -6.64
CA THR A 35 3.91 5.24 -6.15
C THR A 35 2.42 5.30 -5.81
N LYS A 36 1.97 6.36 -5.13
CA LYS A 36 0.53 6.58 -4.89
C LYS A 36 -0.24 6.58 -6.21
N ALA A 37 0.13 7.44 -7.15
CA ALA A 37 -0.59 7.58 -8.42
C ALA A 37 -0.67 6.26 -9.21
N ALA A 38 0.44 5.52 -9.29
CA ALA A 38 0.49 4.22 -9.97
C ALA A 38 -0.43 3.18 -9.30
N LEU A 39 -0.53 3.19 -7.96
CA LEU A 39 -1.41 2.28 -7.23
C LEU A 39 -2.88 2.66 -7.38
N GLU A 40 -3.21 3.95 -7.41
CA GLU A 40 -4.58 4.42 -7.68
C GLU A 40 -5.05 4.03 -9.07
N GLU A 41 -4.15 4.14 -10.06
CA GLU A 41 -4.40 3.69 -11.43
C GLU A 41 -4.55 2.17 -11.52
N LEU A 42 -3.69 1.39 -10.86
CA LEU A 42 -3.74 -0.07 -10.94
C LEU A 42 -4.93 -0.68 -10.19
N LEU A 43 -5.28 -0.11 -9.03
CA LEU A 43 -6.29 -0.69 -8.14
C LEU A 43 -7.67 -0.04 -8.29
N HIS A 44 -7.77 1.12 -8.96
CA HIS A 44 -8.99 1.93 -9.04
C HIS A 44 -9.60 2.20 -7.65
N GLN A 45 -8.74 2.41 -6.65
CA GLN A 45 -9.09 2.65 -5.24
C GLN A 45 -8.26 3.84 -4.74
N PRO A 46 -8.77 4.63 -3.77
CA PRO A 46 -7.98 5.70 -3.17
C PRO A 46 -6.78 5.12 -2.41
N VAL A 47 -5.60 5.72 -2.59
CA VAL A 47 -4.38 5.29 -1.90
C VAL A 47 -3.91 6.39 -0.96
N TYR A 48 -3.73 6.00 0.30
CA TYR A 48 -3.36 6.93 1.35
C TYR A 48 -1.89 7.38 1.24
N HIS A 49 -1.62 8.68 1.39
CA HIS A 49 -0.26 9.22 1.39
C HIS A 49 -0.02 10.24 2.51
N MET A 50 1.22 10.29 2.98
CA MET A 50 1.66 11.14 4.11
C MET A 50 1.27 12.63 3.98
N ILE A 51 1.22 13.18 2.76
CA ILE A 51 0.79 14.58 2.54
C ILE A 51 -0.67 14.81 2.97
N GLU A 52 -1.52 13.81 2.84
CA GLU A 52 -2.91 13.86 3.28
C GLU A 52 -3.00 13.79 4.81
N ALA A 53 -2.05 13.10 5.46
CA ALA A 53 -1.91 13.05 6.92
C ALA A 53 -1.51 14.41 7.49
N MET A 54 -0.55 15.07 6.84
CA MET A 54 -0.07 16.38 7.26
C MET A 54 -1.16 17.46 7.15
N LYS A 55 -2.10 17.31 6.21
CA LYS A 55 -3.24 18.23 6.04
C LYS A 55 -4.39 17.94 6.98
N ASN A 56 -4.58 16.67 7.35
CA ASN A 56 -5.71 16.22 8.16
C ASN A 56 -5.21 15.66 9.49
N LYS A 57 -5.33 16.46 10.55
CA LYS A 57 -4.89 16.13 11.91
C LYS A 57 -5.46 14.81 12.47
N GLN A 58 -6.55 14.31 11.89
CA GLN A 58 -7.23 13.07 12.28
C GLN A 58 -6.62 11.80 11.67
N LEU A 59 -5.76 11.93 10.66
CA LEU A 59 -5.09 10.80 10.03
C LEU A 59 -3.71 10.56 10.64
N GLU A 60 -3.61 10.66 11.96
CA GLU A 60 -2.38 10.31 12.68
C GLU A 60 -1.92 8.91 12.28
N LEU A 61 -0.62 8.81 12.05
CA LEU A 61 0.09 7.65 11.51
C LEU A 61 -0.01 6.43 12.42
N ARG A 62 -1.11 5.68 12.33
CA ARG A 62 -1.31 4.42 13.07
C ARG A 62 -0.79 3.20 12.29
N TYR A 63 0.41 3.29 11.72
CA TYR A 63 0.98 2.19 10.91
C TYR A 63 1.11 0.87 11.69
N LYS A 64 1.38 0.95 13.00
CA LYS A 64 1.47 -0.23 13.89
C LYS A 64 0.14 -0.97 14.01
N GLU A 65 -0.96 -0.23 13.96
CA GLU A 65 -2.28 -0.80 14.08
C GLU A 65 -2.74 -1.37 12.75
N LEU A 66 -2.42 -0.69 11.64
CA LEU A 66 -2.61 -1.25 10.30
C LEU A 66 -1.82 -2.57 10.13
N LEU A 67 -0.61 -2.67 10.66
CA LEU A 67 0.16 -3.92 10.65
C LEU A 67 -0.46 -5.01 11.52
N ALA A 68 -1.05 -4.65 12.67
CA ALA A 68 -1.73 -5.60 13.55
C ALA A 68 -3.07 -6.08 12.98
N GLU A 69 -3.78 -5.20 12.27
CA GLU A 69 -5.10 -5.47 11.69
C GLU A 69 -4.99 -6.19 10.34
N PHE A 70 -3.92 -5.93 9.58
CA PHE A 70 -3.66 -6.57 8.30
C PHE A 70 -2.31 -7.32 8.33
N PRO A 71 -2.21 -8.47 9.02
CA PRO A 71 -0.98 -9.24 9.11
C PRO A 71 -0.50 -9.78 7.74
N GLU A 72 -1.40 -9.95 6.78
CA GLU A 72 -1.12 -10.38 5.40
C GLU A 72 -0.73 -9.23 4.46
N ALA A 73 -0.66 -7.99 4.97
CA ALA A 73 -0.34 -6.83 4.14
C ALA A 73 1.07 -6.94 3.55
N LYS A 74 1.19 -6.62 2.26
CA LYS A 74 2.49 -6.55 1.60
C LYS A 74 3.14 -5.20 1.88
N VAL A 75 4.41 -5.22 2.26
CA VAL A 75 5.18 -4.00 2.53
C VAL A 75 5.92 -3.58 1.26
N LEU A 76 5.73 -2.33 0.84
CA LEU A 76 6.48 -1.71 -0.25
C LEU A 76 7.47 -0.70 0.32
N LEU A 77 8.77 -0.98 0.15
CA LEU A 77 9.85 -0.08 0.54
C LEU A 77 10.42 0.60 -0.71
N THR A 78 10.11 1.89 -0.91
CA THR A 78 10.71 2.68 -1.98
C THR A 78 12.05 3.26 -1.51
N VAL A 79 13.11 2.88 -2.21
CA VAL A 79 14.48 3.33 -1.96
C VAL A 79 14.95 4.30 -3.04
N ARG A 80 16.08 4.94 -2.78
CA ARG A 80 16.74 5.84 -3.74
C ARG A 80 18.20 5.45 -3.88
N ASP A 81 18.80 5.85 -5.00
CA ASP A 81 20.13 5.47 -5.45
C ASP A 81 21.23 5.74 -4.42
N SER A 82 21.15 6.86 -3.70
CA SER A 82 22.09 7.18 -2.61
C SER A 82 21.46 8.06 -1.53
N PHE A 83 22.09 8.04 -0.35
CA PHE A 83 21.75 8.93 0.75
C PHE A 83 21.89 10.40 0.34
N ASP A 84 22.98 10.77 -0.36
CA ASP A 84 23.20 12.17 -0.78
C ASP A 84 22.13 12.67 -1.75
N ALA A 85 21.69 11.82 -2.69
CA ALA A 85 20.63 12.15 -3.63
C ALA A 85 19.28 12.34 -2.90
N TRP A 86 19.00 11.48 -1.92
CA TRP A 86 17.84 11.64 -1.05
C TRP A 86 17.93 12.90 -0.20
N TYR A 87 19.05 13.11 0.49
CA TYR A 87 19.27 14.22 1.42
C TYR A 87 19.20 15.57 0.70
N THR A 88 19.84 15.67 -0.46
CA THR A 88 19.70 16.83 -1.35
C THR A 88 18.21 17.06 -1.63
N SER A 89 17.51 16.06 -2.16
CA SER A 89 16.08 16.18 -2.48
C SER A 89 15.15 16.44 -1.28
N ALA A 90 15.54 16.10 -0.06
CA ALA A 90 14.80 16.33 1.17
C ALA A 90 15.09 17.71 1.77
N ARG A 91 16.31 18.21 1.62
CA ARG A 91 16.73 19.52 2.13
C ARG A 91 16.15 20.69 1.33
N TRP A 92 15.88 20.48 0.04
CA TRP A 92 15.32 21.51 -0.87
C TRP A 92 13.79 21.47 -0.99
N ALA A 93 13.10 20.73 -0.10
CA ALA A 93 11.63 20.64 -0.04
C ALA A 93 11.08 21.54 1.06
#